data_AF-A0A7Y5UUH6-F1
#
_entry.id   AF-A0A7Y5UUH6-F1
#
_cell.length_a   1.000
_cell.length_b   1.000
_cell.length_c   1.000
_cell.angle_alpha   90.00
_cell.angle_beta   90.00
_cell.angle_gamma   90.00
#
_symmetry.space_group_name_H-M   'P 1'
#
loop_
_entity.id
_entity.type
_entity.pdbx_description
1 polymer ?
#
loop_
_entity_poly.entity_id
_entity_poly.type
_entity_poly.pdbx_seq_one_letter_code
_entity_poly.pdbx_strand_id
1 'polypeptide(L)'
;VFAPTDLRAFAVLGFSLPQSVRDVRVFNNFTSASANDNQVADPSWPGARGAVLAIWKGCAEWCSELHDGTGAGDPHQPGGVGASGSNFEIAWQGLATSVGGLGDRVHSEISGSNPGVYAFTEGPLGGPWNNGWRIRYYQAWTWNDGPDATLPANHVDLQGVACHEHGHALGLGHSNVSTATMWAFVIGNGVDERSIEADDRAGVQQVYGVFDPLLKPHLDTLTLSGGVVTLTGSNFAASANEIWFTQAGPAATGTPVKFTGLASNGSVLTAPLPSGVGPGDVLVKKGGLTGPKGLSNALAFDPWSCAAVSTYCTAGQSSNGCIPVLSAQGSPNVAASSGFTLQATNVEGNRSALFFYGNSGRAASPWAPGSTSSLCVQAPFQRTLAQSTGGNAASCDGACSLDWRAWLAANPTALGNPLTAGTVFQAQLWYRDPAAPKSTNLSGGIEFTACP
;
A
#
# COMPACT_ATOMS: atom_id res chain seq x y z
N VAL A 1 -4.59 20.64 50.97
CA VAL A 1 -3.53 20.73 49.96
C VAL A 1 -4.24 20.71 48.61
N PHE A 2 -4.40 21.87 47.98
CA PHE A 2 -4.96 21.92 46.63
C PHE A 2 -3.93 21.33 45.67
N ALA A 3 -4.28 20.22 45.02
CA ALA A 3 -3.50 19.76 43.88
C ALA A 3 -3.55 20.87 42.82
N PRO A 4 -2.43 21.18 42.13
CA PRO A 4 -2.46 22.15 41.03
C PRO A 4 -3.51 21.70 40.03
N THR A 5 -4.39 22.61 39.60
CA THR A 5 -5.23 22.39 38.43
C THR A 5 -4.30 22.16 37.25
N ASP A 6 -4.39 20.99 36.64
CA ASP A 6 -3.67 20.69 35.40
C ASP A 6 -4.13 21.69 34.33
N LEU A 7 -3.22 22.58 33.90
CA LEU A 7 -3.51 23.63 32.91
C LEU A 7 -3.49 23.12 31.47
N ARG A 8 -3.30 21.80 31.27
CA ARG A 8 -3.27 21.15 29.95
C ARG A 8 -4.71 20.88 29.49
N ALA A 9 -4.99 21.12 28.20
CA ALA A 9 -6.30 20.84 27.62
C ALA A 9 -6.46 19.36 27.22
N PHE A 10 -5.37 18.70 26.80
CA PHE A 10 -5.31 17.24 26.67
C PHE A 10 -5.30 16.52 28.02
N ALA A 11 -5.79 15.28 28.03
CA ALA A 11 -5.73 14.38 29.18
C ALA A 11 -4.90 13.13 28.88
N VAL A 12 -4.24 12.57 29.90
CA VAL A 12 -3.51 11.29 29.82
C VAL A 12 -4.06 10.30 30.83
N LEU A 13 -4.18 9.03 30.43
CA LEU A 13 -4.75 7.93 31.23
C LEU A 13 -3.71 7.26 32.14
N GLY A 14 -2.45 7.73 32.13
CA GLY A 14 -1.39 7.24 33.01
C GLY A 14 -0.73 5.93 32.60
N PHE A 15 -0.85 5.54 31.33
CA PHE A 15 -0.15 4.38 30.77
C PHE A 15 0.45 4.67 29.39
N SER A 16 1.29 3.76 28.91
CA SER A 16 1.89 3.79 27.57
C SER A 16 2.00 2.36 27.03
N LEU A 17 1.89 2.17 25.71
CA LEU A 17 2.05 0.86 25.10
C LEU A 17 3.54 0.51 24.90
N PRO A 18 4.05 -0.64 25.39
CA PRO A 18 5.32 -1.17 24.94
C PRO A 18 5.21 -1.64 23.48
N GLN A 19 6.34 -1.67 22.76
CA GLN A 19 6.38 -2.06 21.34
C GLN A 19 5.77 -3.44 21.05
N SER A 20 5.74 -4.34 22.03
CA SER A 20 5.17 -5.69 21.89
C SER A 20 3.65 -5.75 21.77
N VAL A 21 2.95 -4.62 21.98
CA VAL A 21 1.47 -4.54 21.91
C VAL A 21 0.99 -3.36 21.07
N ARG A 22 1.84 -2.88 20.16
CA ARG A 22 1.51 -1.83 19.18
C ARG A 22 1.12 -2.38 17.81
N ASP A 23 0.99 -3.70 17.70
CA ASP A 23 0.38 -4.28 16.51
C ASP A 23 -1.06 -3.82 16.37
N VAL A 24 -1.48 -3.57 15.13
CA VAL A 24 -2.86 -3.19 14.79
C VAL A 24 -3.40 -4.18 13.78
N ARG A 25 -4.58 -4.74 14.05
CA ARG A 25 -5.31 -5.60 13.12
C ARG A 25 -6.78 -5.23 13.05
N VAL A 26 -7.42 -5.62 11.95
CA VAL A 26 -8.85 -5.41 11.74
C VAL A 26 -9.53 -6.73 11.45
N PHE A 27 -10.54 -7.10 12.24
CA PHE A 27 -11.49 -8.12 11.81
C PHE A 27 -12.63 -7.41 11.11
N ASN A 28 -12.60 -7.42 9.78
CA ASN A 28 -13.57 -6.67 8.99
C ASN A 28 -14.91 -7.40 8.95
N ASN A 29 -15.74 -7.12 9.96
CA ASN A 29 -17.13 -7.58 10.07
C ASN A 29 -18.14 -6.44 10.05
N PHE A 30 -17.75 -5.28 9.52
CA PHE A 30 -18.64 -4.13 9.40
C PHE A 30 -19.79 -4.46 8.46
N THR A 31 -21.02 -4.33 8.96
CA THR A 31 -22.24 -4.72 8.25
C THR A 31 -22.79 -3.63 7.34
N SER A 32 -22.41 -2.37 7.57
CA SER A 32 -22.76 -1.25 6.70
C SER A 32 -22.11 -1.40 5.33
N ALA A 33 -22.89 -1.27 4.24
CA ALA A 33 -22.37 -1.37 2.88
C ALA A 33 -21.31 -0.28 2.58
N SER A 34 -21.56 0.94 3.07
CA SER A 34 -20.64 2.08 2.97
C SER A 34 -19.37 1.97 3.80
N ALA A 35 -19.25 0.96 4.66
CA ALA A 35 -18.00 0.67 5.34
C ALA A 35 -17.04 -0.16 4.48
N ASN A 36 -17.47 -0.58 3.29
CA ASN A 36 -16.67 -1.42 2.40
C ASN A 36 -16.88 -1.08 0.91
N ASP A 37 -17.35 0.12 0.57
CA ASP A 37 -17.57 0.51 -0.83
C ASP A 37 -16.34 1.23 -1.45
N ASN A 38 -15.41 1.72 -0.62
CA ASN A 38 -14.13 2.19 -1.12
C ASN A 38 -13.19 1.03 -1.50
N GLN A 39 -13.27 0.66 -2.78
CA GLN A 39 -12.46 -0.41 -3.37
C GLN A 39 -11.24 0.10 -4.13
N VAL A 40 -10.90 1.39 -4.01
CA VAL A 40 -9.73 1.98 -4.68
C VAL A 40 -8.47 1.55 -3.93
N ALA A 41 -7.57 0.85 -4.65
CA ALA A 41 -6.27 0.51 -4.09
C ALA A 41 -5.34 1.74 -4.10
N ASP A 42 -4.55 1.88 -3.03
CA ASP A 42 -3.57 2.94 -2.89
C ASP A 42 -2.17 2.32 -2.69
N PRO A 43 -1.15 2.70 -3.48
CA PRO A 43 0.22 2.21 -3.31
C PRO A 43 0.82 2.48 -1.92
N SER A 44 0.39 3.56 -1.25
CA SER A 44 0.83 3.91 0.10
C SER A 44 0.10 3.08 1.16
N TRP A 45 -0.97 2.37 0.80
CA TRP A 45 -1.76 1.54 1.72
C TRP A 45 -2.00 0.14 1.15
N PRO A 46 -0.91 -0.59 0.83
CA PRO A 46 -1.02 -1.82 0.07
C PRO A 46 -1.84 -2.88 0.80
N GLY A 47 -2.70 -3.58 0.05
CA GLY A 47 -3.52 -4.68 0.55
C GLY A 47 -4.73 -4.27 1.40
N ALA A 48 -4.93 -2.99 1.69
CA ALA A 48 -6.08 -2.49 2.45
C ALA A 48 -7.09 -1.76 1.56
N ARG A 49 -8.38 -1.98 1.83
CA ARG A 49 -9.53 -1.32 1.21
C ARG A 49 -10.66 -1.19 2.23
N GLY A 50 -11.63 -0.34 1.93
CA GLY A 50 -12.78 -0.05 2.78
C GLY A 50 -12.44 0.16 4.25
N ALA A 51 -13.20 -0.46 5.16
CA ALA A 51 -13.04 -0.30 6.60
C ALA A 51 -11.61 -0.56 7.10
N VAL A 52 -10.93 -1.53 6.49
CA VAL A 52 -9.54 -1.87 6.85
C VAL A 52 -8.61 -0.71 6.54
N LEU A 53 -8.78 -0.07 5.38
CA LEU A 53 -8.02 1.10 4.96
C LEU A 53 -8.33 2.32 5.85
N ALA A 54 -9.61 2.59 6.10
CA ALA A 54 -10.07 3.69 6.95
C ALA A 54 -9.46 3.61 8.35
N ILE A 55 -9.53 2.42 8.97
CA ILE A 55 -8.99 2.19 10.32
C ILE A 55 -7.47 2.31 10.33
N TRP A 56 -6.78 1.77 9.32
CA TRP A 56 -5.33 1.86 9.24
C TRP A 56 -4.87 3.32 9.20
N LYS A 57 -5.49 4.15 8.36
CA LYS A 57 -5.21 5.58 8.27
C LYS A 57 -5.42 6.28 9.61
N GLY A 58 -6.57 6.05 10.26
CA GLY A 58 -6.85 6.63 11.58
C GLY A 58 -5.82 6.25 12.65
N CYS A 59 -5.29 5.02 12.62
CA CYS A 59 -4.22 4.61 13.53
C CYS A 59 -2.87 5.26 13.17
N ALA A 60 -2.58 5.38 11.87
CA ALA A 60 -1.32 5.92 11.35
C ALA A 60 -1.13 7.41 11.67
N GLU A 61 -2.19 8.18 11.86
CA GLU A 61 -2.14 9.58 12.33
C GLU A 61 -1.25 9.81 13.55
N TRP A 62 -1.25 8.83 14.46
CA TRP A 62 -0.52 8.92 15.71
C TRP A 62 0.97 8.58 15.57
N CYS A 63 1.40 8.09 14.41
CA CYS A 63 2.80 7.73 14.13
C CYS A 63 3.69 8.98 14.07
N SER A 64 4.99 8.79 14.27
CA SER A 64 5.92 9.90 14.51
C SER A 64 6.09 10.85 13.33
N GLU A 65 6.06 10.29 12.12
CA GLU A 65 6.33 10.91 10.83
C GLU A 65 5.17 10.61 9.87
N LEU A 66 5.18 11.22 8.68
CA LEU A 66 4.17 10.95 7.66
C LEU A 66 4.28 9.50 7.20
N HIS A 67 3.13 8.82 7.07
CA HIS A 67 3.10 7.44 6.58
C HIS A 67 3.67 7.35 5.16
N ASP A 68 4.52 6.36 4.89
CA ASP A 68 5.23 6.19 3.61
C ASP A 68 6.02 7.45 3.16
N GLY A 69 6.44 8.27 4.12
CA GLY A 69 7.18 9.53 3.90
C GLY A 69 6.37 10.67 3.30
N THR A 70 5.18 10.42 2.77
CA THR A 70 4.34 11.42 2.08
C THR A 70 3.01 11.68 2.78
N GLY A 71 2.50 10.72 3.56
CA GLY A 71 1.17 10.75 4.14
C GLY A 71 0.05 10.72 3.09
N ALA A 72 0.33 10.29 1.87
CA ALA A 72 -0.68 10.26 0.82
C ALA A 72 -1.81 9.28 1.14
N GLY A 73 -2.95 9.47 0.48
CA GLY A 73 -4.06 8.50 0.47
C GLY A 73 -5.37 8.99 1.09
N ASP A 74 -5.37 10.12 1.80
CA ASP A 74 -6.60 10.84 2.13
C ASP A 74 -6.61 12.25 1.46
N PRO A 75 -7.42 12.45 0.40
CA PRO A 75 -7.59 13.76 -0.25
C PRO A 75 -8.10 14.87 0.67
N HIS A 76 -8.71 14.54 1.81
CA HIS A 76 -9.22 15.51 2.79
C HIS A 76 -8.16 15.95 3.81
N GLN A 77 -6.99 15.32 3.82
CA GLN A 77 -5.90 15.65 4.72
C GLN A 77 -4.74 16.25 3.91
N PRO A 78 -4.77 17.55 3.56
CA PRO A 78 -3.74 18.16 2.72
C PRO A 78 -2.34 18.15 3.36
N GLY A 79 -2.25 17.95 4.67
CA GLY A 79 -0.99 17.74 5.39
C GLY A 79 -0.45 16.30 5.34
N GLY A 80 -1.22 15.37 4.77
CA GLY A 80 -0.96 13.93 4.77
C GLY A 80 -1.38 13.23 6.07
N VAL A 81 -1.46 11.90 6.02
CA VAL A 81 -1.74 11.03 7.15
C VAL A 81 -0.50 10.88 8.04
N GLY A 82 -0.65 11.14 9.34
CA GLY A 82 0.47 11.42 10.26
C GLY A 82 0.73 12.94 10.34
N ALA A 83 1.78 13.49 10.94
CA ALA A 83 2.89 13.00 11.75
C ALA A 83 2.78 13.56 13.18
N SER A 84 2.53 12.76 14.21
CA SER A 84 2.32 13.28 15.56
C SER A 84 3.53 14.01 16.17
N GLY A 85 4.72 13.83 15.61
CA GLY A 85 5.96 14.39 16.15
C GLY A 85 6.32 13.78 17.52
N SER A 86 5.75 12.63 17.86
CA SER A 86 6.14 11.83 19.04
C SER A 86 7.12 10.73 18.64
N ASN A 87 7.65 9.96 19.61
CA ASN A 87 8.42 8.75 19.29
C ASN A 87 7.54 7.49 19.10
N PHE A 88 6.26 7.64 18.79
CA PHE A 88 5.34 6.51 18.66
C PHE A 88 5.29 5.94 17.25
N GLU A 89 5.06 4.63 17.15
CA GLU A 89 4.84 3.89 15.90
C GLU A 89 3.94 2.69 16.16
N ILE A 90 3.02 2.44 15.23
CA ILE A 90 2.26 1.19 15.15
C ILE A 90 3.04 0.13 14.36
N ALA A 91 2.66 -1.13 14.52
CA ALA A 91 3.03 -2.18 13.58
C ALA A 91 1.77 -2.69 12.90
N TRP A 92 1.48 -2.24 11.68
CA TRP A 92 0.30 -2.71 10.96
C TRP A 92 0.42 -4.20 10.60
N GLN A 93 -0.61 -4.99 10.91
CA GLN A 93 -0.61 -6.45 10.70
C GLN A 93 -1.85 -6.95 9.93
N GLY A 94 -2.57 -6.04 9.27
CA GLY A 94 -3.65 -6.37 8.35
C GLY A 94 -4.88 -7.01 9.01
N LEU A 95 -5.44 -8.02 8.35
CA LEU A 95 -6.67 -8.68 8.80
C LEU A 95 -6.44 -9.59 10.01
N ALA A 96 -7.33 -9.52 11.00
CA ALA A 96 -7.41 -10.50 12.09
C ALA A 96 -8.28 -11.70 11.68
N THR A 97 -8.10 -12.83 12.37
CA THR A 97 -8.89 -14.06 12.15
C THR A 97 -10.18 -14.14 12.99
N SER A 98 -10.35 -13.25 13.96
CA SER A 98 -11.53 -13.17 14.82
C SER A 98 -11.71 -11.75 15.37
N VAL A 99 -12.87 -11.49 15.97
CA VAL A 99 -13.19 -10.21 16.63
C VAL A 99 -12.24 -9.80 17.77
N GLY A 100 -11.38 -10.70 18.25
CA GLY A 100 -10.37 -10.42 19.27
C GLY A 100 -10.89 -10.31 20.72
N GLY A 101 -10.18 -10.95 21.63
CA GLY A 101 -10.32 -10.78 23.07
C GLY A 101 -9.71 -9.47 23.57
N LEU A 102 -9.85 -9.22 24.88
CA LEU A 102 -9.17 -8.09 25.52
C LEU A 102 -7.67 -8.30 25.39
N GLY A 103 -7.00 -7.32 24.82
CA GLY A 103 -5.58 -7.40 24.56
C GLY A 103 -5.25 -7.76 23.13
N ASP A 104 -6.13 -8.29 22.27
CA ASP A 104 -5.70 -8.79 20.95
C ASP A 104 -5.34 -7.71 19.91
N ARG A 105 -5.58 -6.44 20.22
CA ARG A 105 -5.29 -5.24 19.39
C ARG A 105 -6.03 -5.29 18.05
N VAL A 106 -7.30 -5.65 18.16
CA VAL A 106 -8.21 -5.83 17.03
C VAL A 106 -9.29 -4.77 17.05
N HIS A 107 -9.50 -4.14 15.90
CA HIS A 107 -10.69 -3.36 15.58
C HIS A 107 -11.78 -4.29 15.02
N SER A 108 -13.00 -4.20 15.54
CA SER A 108 -14.14 -4.96 14.99
C SER A 108 -15.49 -4.39 15.40
N GLU A 109 -16.48 -4.60 14.54
CA GLU A 109 -17.88 -4.27 14.83
C GLU A 109 -18.47 -5.25 15.86
N ILE A 110 -19.37 -4.75 16.70
CA ILE A 110 -20.14 -5.52 17.67
C ILE A 110 -21.63 -5.29 17.49
N SER A 111 -22.41 -6.29 17.86
CA SER A 111 -23.85 -6.19 17.76
C SER A 111 -24.47 -5.28 18.82
N GLY A 112 -25.64 -4.72 18.48
CA GLY A 112 -26.39 -3.82 19.34
C GLY A 112 -26.03 -2.34 19.18
N SER A 113 -26.36 -1.58 20.21
CA SER A 113 -26.23 -0.13 20.27
C SER A 113 -26.05 0.31 21.72
N ASN A 114 -25.39 1.43 21.92
CA ASN A 114 -25.43 2.18 23.17
C ASN A 114 -25.73 3.65 22.84
N PRO A 115 -26.84 4.23 23.33
CA PRO A 115 -27.26 5.57 22.94
C PRO A 115 -26.13 6.61 23.09
N GLY A 116 -25.80 7.28 21.99
CA GLY A 116 -24.75 8.31 21.95
C GLY A 116 -23.30 7.80 21.94
N VAL A 117 -23.08 6.49 21.80
CA VAL A 117 -21.73 5.90 21.70
C VAL A 117 -21.56 5.25 20.33
N TYR A 118 -20.58 5.72 19.56
CA TYR A 118 -20.23 5.18 18.25
C TYR A 118 -19.32 3.96 18.39
N ALA A 119 -18.21 4.16 19.08
CA ALA A 119 -17.19 3.17 19.35
C ALA A 119 -16.65 3.34 20.77
N PHE A 120 -15.78 2.44 21.20
CA PHE A 120 -15.04 2.55 22.44
C PHE A 120 -13.80 1.67 22.44
N THR A 121 -12.83 2.08 23.25
CA THR A 121 -11.56 1.37 23.45
C THR A 121 -11.53 0.67 24.80
N GLU A 122 -11.12 -0.60 24.79
CA GLU A 122 -11.01 -1.42 25.99
C GLU A 122 -9.59 -1.95 26.16
N GLY A 123 -9.05 -1.80 27.37
CA GLY A 123 -7.91 -2.58 27.85
C GLY A 123 -8.37 -3.73 28.75
N PRO A 124 -7.46 -4.64 29.14
CA PRO A 124 -7.76 -5.70 30.10
C PRO A 124 -8.16 -5.11 31.46
N LEU A 125 -9.42 -5.31 31.86
CA LEU A 125 -9.98 -4.82 33.13
C LEU A 125 -9.16 -5.30 34.34
N GLY A 126 -8.68 -4.37 35.18
CA GLY A 126 -7.91 -4.67 36.39
C GLY A 126 -6.49 -5.20 36.14
N GLY A 127 -6.07 -5.31 34.88
CA GLY A 127 -4.71 -5.67 34.48
C GLY A 127 -3.93 -4.46 33.96
N PRO A 128 -2.61 -4.56 33.82
CA PRO A 128 -1.84 -3.46 33.25
C PRO A 128 -2.17 -3.30 31.76
N TRP A 129 -2.44 -2.05 31.33
CA TRP A 129 -2.70 -1.66 29.93
C TRP A 129 -1.59 -2.07 28.95
N ASN A 130 -0.41 -2.45 29.46
CA ASN A 130 0.68 -3.00 28.68
C ASN A 130 0.40 -4.41 28.12
N ASN A 131 -0.74 -5.03 28.46
CA ASN A 131 -1.19 -6.32 27.93
C ASN A 131 -2.06 -6.18 26.65
N GLY A 132 -2.22 -4.97 26.14
CA GLY A 132 -2.89 -4.67 24.88
C GLY A 132 -4.26 -4.03 25.05
N TRP A 133 -4.99 -3.95 23.94
CA TRP A 133 -6.25 -3.23 23.82
C TRP A 133 -7.16 -3.93 22.79
N ARG A 134 -8.39 -3.46 22.63
CA ARG A 134 -9.25 -3.72 21.45
C ARG A 134 -10.19 -2.53 21.26
N ILE A 135 -10.69 -2.34 20.04
CA ILE A 135 -11.61 -1.25 19.72
C ILE A 135 -12.88 -1.84 19.11
N ARG A 136 -14.02 -1.41 19.65
CA ARG A 136 -15.35 -1.91 19.30
C ARG A 136 -16.21 -0.82 18.69
N TYR A 137 -16.87 -1.14 17.58
CA TYR A 137 -17.77 -0.24 16.85
C TYR A 137 -19.19 -0.79 16.93
N TYR A 138 -20.18 0.00 17.32
CA TYR A 138 -21.56 -0.48 17.38
C TYR A 138 -22.17 -0.59 15.97
N GLN A 139 -22.76 -1.76 15.65
CA GLN A 139 -23.39 -2.02 14.34
C GLN A 139 -24.63 -1.16 14.05
N ALA A 140 -25.20 -0.50 15.06
CA ALA A 140 -26.41 0.30 14.91
C ALA A 140 -26.17 1.62 14.14
N TRP A 141 -24.92 2.01 13.95
CA TRP A 141 -24.54 3.17 13.16
C TRP A 141 -24.23 2.78 11.72
N THR A 142 -24.47 3.70 10.79
CA THR A 142 -24.10 3.51 9.39
C THR A 142 -22.66 3.99 9.18
N TRP A 143 -21.72 3.05 9.22
CA TRP A 143 -20.28 3.34 9.06
C TRP A 143 -19.93 3.64 7.60
N ASN A 144 -19.06 4.63 7.39
CA ASN A 144 -18.56 5.04 6.10
C ASN A 144 -17.03 4.97 6.09
N ASP A 145 -16.42 4.29 5.11
CA ASP A 145 -14.98 4.08 5.03
C ASP A 145 -14.21 5.22 4.35
N GLY A 146 -14.92 6.21 3.80
CA GLY A 146 -14.30 7.36 3.14
C GLY A 146 -13.70 6.99 1.78
N PRO A 147 -13.04 7.91 1.06
CA PRO A 147 -12.42 9.11 1.59
C PRO A 147 -13.28 10.37 1.41
N ASP A 148 -14.59 10.22 1.14
CA ASP A 148 -15.49 11.34 0.88
C ASP A 148 -15.39 12.44 1.95
N ALA A 149 -15.28 13.69 1.50
CA ALA A 149 -15.20 14.87 2.37
C ALA A 149 -16.58 15.28 2.92
N THR A 150 -17.66 14.73 2.40
CA THR A 150 -19.02 15.03 2.85
C THR A 150 -19.83 13.75 2.80
N LEU A 151 -20.17 13.23 3.97
CA LEU A 151 -20.96 12.01 4.10
C LEU A 151 -22.46 12.33 4.13
N PRO A 152 -23.32 11.38 3.69
CA PRO A 152 -24.76 11.51 3.86
C PRO A 152 -25.17 11.70 5.33
N ALA A 153 -26.34 12.30 5.55
CA ALA A 153 -26.90 12.41 6.89
C ALA A 153 -27.09 11.00 7.50
N ASN A 154 -26.72 10.85 8.78
CA ASN A 154 -26.70 9.60 9.56
C ASN A 154 -25.55 8.62 9.25
N HIS A 155 -24.64 8.95 8.33
CA HIS A 155 -23.39 8.23 8.19
C HIS A 155 -22.35 8.73 9.20
N VAL A 156 -21.47 7.83 9.63
CA VAL A 156 -20.39 8.12 10.57
C VAL A 156 -19.06 7.71 9.93
N ASP A 157 -18.10 8.63 9.95
CA ASP A 157 -16.78 8.44 9.39
C ASP A 157 -15.97 7.45 10.22
N LEU A 158 -15.64 6.32 9.60
CA LEU A 158 -14.94 5.24 10.28
C LEU A 158 -13.46 5.60 10.53
N GLN A 159 -12.82 6.37 9.65
CA GLN A 159 -11.42 6.77 9.80
C GLN A 159 -11.24 7.72 10.99
N GLY A 160 -12.07 8.77 11.10
CA GLY A 160 -12.01 9.72 12.20
C GLY A 160 -12.37 9.10 13.55
N VAL A 161 -13.42 8.28 13.61
CA VAL A 161 -13.74 7.55 14.85
C VAL A 161 -12.64 6.54 15.20
N ALA A 162 -12.06 5.83 14.22
CA ALA A 162 -10.93 4.96 14.50
C ALA A 162 -9.69 5.74 15.00
N CYS A 163 -9.46 6.94 14.48
CA CYS A 163 -8.39 7.81 14.96
C CYS A 163 -8.58 8.20 16.43
N HIS A 164 -9.78 8.66 16.79
CA HIS A 164 -10.17 8.97 18.17
C HIS A 164 -9.96 7.77 19.11
N GLU A 165 -10.52 6.62 18.76
CA GLU A 165 -10.43 5.43 19.61
C GLU A 165 -8.98 4.93 19.72
N HIS A 166 -8.20 5.01 18.65
CA HIS A 166 -6.79 4.63 18.75
C HIS A 166 -6.04 5.53 19.74
N GLY A 167 -6.34 6.83 19.82
CA GLY A 167 -5.77 7.72 20.83
C GLY A 167 -6.00 7.25 22.28
N HIS A 168 -7.18 6.68 22.58
CA HIS A 168 -7.41 6.02 23.87
C HIS A 168 -6.51 4.81 24.09
N ALA A 169 -6.32 3.98 23.05
CA ALA A 169 -5.41 2.83 23.12
C ALA A 169 -3.96 3.28 23.40
N LEU A 170 -3.60 4.49 22.99
CA LEU A 170 -2.29 5.08 23.23
C LEU A 170 -2.11 5.67 24.63
N GLY A 171 -3.17 5.76 25.44
CA GLY A 171 -3.12 6.32 26.79
C GLY A 171 -3.60 7.78 26.87
N LEU A 172 -4.33 8.28 25.87
CA LEU A 172 -4.94 9.60 25.90
C LEU A 172 -6.37 9.54 26.45
N GLY A 173 -6.74 10.54 27.23
CA GLY A 173 -8.13 10.78 27.62
C GLY A 173 -8.78 11.81 26.70
N HIS A 174 -10.05 12.10 26.93
CA HIS A 174 -10.71 13.16 26.17
C HIS A 174 -10.06 14.52 26.40
N SER A 175 -9.92 15.30 25.33
CA SER A 175 -9.49 16.70 25.35
C SER A 175 -10.62 17.62 25.80
N ASN A 176 -10.28 18.84 26.23
CA ASN A 176 -11.21 19.97 26.39
C ASN A 176 -11.23 20.93 25.19
N VAL A 177 -10.44 20.65 24.13
CA VAL A 177 -10.44 21.39 22.88
C VAL A 177 -11.47 20.77 21.95
N SER A 178 -12.49 21.53 21.56
CA SER A 178 -13.62 20.99 20.78
C SER A 178 -13.24 20.49 19.39
N THR A 179 -12.14 20.99 18.81
CA THR A 179 -11.66 20.58 17.48
C THR A 179 -10.67 19.44 17.53
N ALA A 180 -10.21 19.03 18.71
CA ALA A 180 -9.24 17.95 18.84
C ALA A 180 -9.86 16.61 18.46
N THR A 181 -9.08 15.73 17.85
CA THR A 181 -9.51 14.36 17.59
C THR A 181 -9.95 13.68 18.87
N MET A 182 -9.27 13.94 20.00
CA MET A 182 -9.67 13.40 21.31
C MET A 182 -10.84 14.15 21.98
N TRP A 183 -11.55 15.05 21.30
CA TRP A 183 -12.78 15.63 21.85
C TRP A 183 -13.85 14.55 22.05
N ALA A 184 -14.58 14.59 23.16
CA ALA A 184 -15.50 13.52 23.54
C ALA A 184 -16.74 13.36 22.64
N PHE A 185 -17.00 14.33 21.76
CA PHE A 185 -18.18 14.36 20.91
C PHE A 185 -17.76 14.49 19.45
N VAL A 186 -18.23 13.57 18.60
CA VAL A 186 -18.07 13.69 17.15
C VAL A 186 -18.72 14.98 16.65
N ILE A 187 -17.96 15.78 15.92
CA ILE A 187 -18.43 16.95 15.20
C ILE A 187 -18.94 16.52 13.83
N GLY A 188 -20.18 16.91 13.51
CA GLY A 188 -20.81 16.54 12.24
C GLY A 188 -20.95 15.03 12.10
N ASN A 189 -20.12 14.43 11.27
CA ASN A 189 -20.10 13.00 10.96
C ASN A 189 -18.75 12.33 11.25
N GLY A 190 -17.74 13.02 11.77
CA GLY A 190 -16.44 12.42 12.10
C GLY A 190 -15.31 12.69 11.09
N VAL A 191 -15.56 13.45 10.02
CA VAL A 191 -14.55 13.68 8.96
C VAL A 191 -13.41 14.59 9.44
N ASP A 192 -13.69 15.58 10.29
CA ASP A 192 -12.67 16.51 10.80
C ASP A 192 -11.70 15.80 11.76
N GLU A 193 -12.17 14.77 12.46
CA GLU A 193 -11.40 13.97 13.41
C GLU A 193 -10.40 13.00 12.75
N ARG A 194 -10.38 12.92 11.41
CA ARG A 194 -9.39 12.13 10.67
C ARG A 194 -7.95 12.60 10.87
N SER A 195 -7.74 13.89 11.19
CA SER A 195 -6.40 14.46 11.42
C SER A 195 -6.23 14.89 12.87
N ILE A 196 -5.12 14.50 13.50
CA ILE A 196 -4.85 14.93 14.87
C ILE A 196 -4.43 16.41 14.97
N GLU A 197 -4.95 17.10 15.98
CA GLU A 197 -4.69 18.52 16.22
C GLU A 197 -3.47 18.77 17.12
N ALA A 198 -3.10 20.03 17.29
CA ALA A 198 -1.97 20.41 18.13
C ALA A 198 -2.09 19.91 19.59
N ASP A 199 -3.30 19.89 20.16
CA ASP A 199 -3.54 19.40 21.52
C ASP A 199 -3.35 17.87 21.61
N ASP A 200 -3.81 17.13 20.60
CA ASP A 200 -3.61 15.68 20.48
C ASP A 200 -2.13 15.33 20.36
N ARG A 201 -1.39 16.08 19.51
CA ARG A 201 0.07 15.93 19.34
C ARG A 201 0.81 16.19 20.65
N ALA A 202 0.43 17.22 21.40
CA ALA A 202 1.02 17.50 22.71
C ALA A 202 0.74 16.37 23.71
N GLY A 203 -0.46 15.79 23.69
CA GLY A 203 -0.84 14.64 24.50
C GLY A 203 0.00 13.40 24.22
N VAL A 204 0.11 12.98 22.95
CA VAL A 204 0.88 11.77 22.59
C VAL A 204 2.39 11.98 22.79
N GLN A 205 2.91 13.19 22.59
CA GLN A 205 4.29 13.55 22.94
C GLN A 205 4.54 13.50 24.45
N GLN A 206 3.55 13.81 25.29
CA GLN A 206 3.66 13.64 26.74
C GLN A 206 3.77 12.17 27.15
N VAL A 207 3.13 11.25 26.42
CA VAL A 207 3.16 9.80 26.71
C VAL A 207 4.43 9.14 26.16
N TYR A 208 4.83 9.46 24.93
CA TYR A 208 5.90 8.74 24.21
C TYR A 208 7.18 9.57 24.02
N GLY A 209 7.20 10.82 24.48
CA GLY A 209 8.29 11.77 24.24
C GLY A 209 8.21 12.39 22.84
N VAL A 210 8.75 13.61 22.73
CA VAL A 210 8.93 14.31 21.45
C VAL A 210 9.90 13.55 20.56
N PHE A 211 9.59 13.52 19.26
CA PHE A 211 10.41 12.89 18.22
C PHE A 211 11.89 13.31 18.32
N ASP A 212 12.77 12.30 18.35
CA ASP A 212 14.22 12.49 18.41
C ASP A 212 14.87 12.03 17.10
N PRO A 213 15.19 12.97 16.17
CA PRO A 213 15.77 12.64 14.87
C PRO A 213 17.20 12.11 14.93
N LEU A 214 17.87 12.15 16.10
CA LEU A 214 19.23 11.65 16.26
C LEU A 214 19.26 10.20 16.79
N LEU A 215 18.19 9.78 17.49
CA LEU A 215 18.14 8.46 18.11
C LEU A 215 17.19 7.49 17.41
N LYS A 216 16.03 7.97 16.98
CA LYS A 216 15.01 7.13 16.36
C LYS A 216 15.52 6.69 14.97
N PRO A 217 15.45 5.38 14.63
CA PRO A 217 15.78 4.93 13.28
C PRO A 217 14.82 5.56 12.28
N HIS A 218 15.30 5.87 11.08
CA HIS A 218 14.49 6.46 10.01
C HIS A 218 14.72 5.67 8.72
N LEU A 219 13.66 5.48 7.93
CA LEU A 219 13.66 4.85 6.63
C LEU A 219 13.44 5.90 5.54
N ASP A 220 14.39 6.02 4.62
CA ASP A 220 14.30 6.88 3.44
C ASP A 220 13.72 6.10 2.24
N THR A 221 14.27 4.91 1.97
CA THR A 221 13.88 4.12 0.79
C THR A 221 13.84 2.63 1.08
N LEU A 222 12.98 1.95 0.34
CA LEU A 222 12.86 0.50 0.31
C LEU A 222 12.95 0.01 -1.14
N THR A 223 13.74 -1.03 -1.37
CA THR A 223 13.76 -1.75 -2.66
C THR A 223 13.69 -3.25 -2.45
N LEU A 224 12.97 -3.95 -3.33
CA LEU A 224 12.95 -5.41 -3.40
C LEU A 224 13.50 -5.84 -4.77
N SER A 225 14.64 -6.51 -4.79
CA SER A 225 15.26 -7.00 -6.02
C SER A 225 15.89 -8.37 -5.78
N GLY A 226 15.62 -9.33 -6.68
CA GLY A 226 16.16 -10.70 -6.55
C GLY A 226 15.78 -11.40 -5.23
N GLY A 227 14.62 -11.07 -4.65
CA GLY A 227 14.18 -11.61 -3.34
C GLY A 227 14.91 -11.01 -2.14
N VAL A 228 15.70 -9.94 -2.34
CA VAL A 228 16.43 -9.23 -1.29
C VAL A 228 15.80 -7.86 -1.09
N VAL A 229 15.44 -7.57 0.16
CA VAL A 229 15.00 -6.25 0.61
C VAL A 229 16.23 -5.43 0.98
N THR A 230 16.35 -4.22 0.42
CA THR A 230 17.35 -3.24 0.81
C THR A 230 16.65 -1.99 1.29
N LEU A 231 16.96 -1.59 2.53
CA LEU A 231 16.47 -0.39 3.18
C LEU A 231 17.62 0.60 3.33
N THR A 232 17.39 1.85 2.93
CA THR A 232 18.29 2.97 3.24
C THR A 232 17.62 3.89 4.24
N GLY A 233 18.43 4.54 5.08
CA GLY A 233 17.91 5.35 6.15
C GLY A 233 19.01 5.95 7.01
N SER A 234 18.64 6.28 8.24
CA SER A 234 19.58 6.78 9.24
C SER A 234 19.33 6.17 10.62
N ASN A 235 20.31 6.37 11.50
CA ASN A 235 20.27 5.96 12.90
C ASN A 235 20.09 4.46 13.14
N PHE A 236 20.44 3.59 12.19
CA PHE A 236 20.47 2.14 12.45
C PHE A 236 21.59 1.80 13.43
N ALA A 237 21.39 0.77 14.25
CA ALA A 237 22.44 0.31 15.16
C ALA A 237 23.56 -0.40 14.37
N ALA A 238 24.76 -0.45 14.92
CA ALA A 238 25.86 -1.20 14.31
C ALA A 238 25.55 -2.71 14.19
N SER A 239 24.72 -3.24 15.09
CA SER A 239 24.33 -4.65 15.14
C SER A 239 22.92 -4.83 15.73
N ALA A 240 22.39 -6.05 15.61
CA ALA A 240 21.13 -6.48 16.22
C ALA A 240 19.88 -5.68 15.79
N ASN A 241 19.89 -5.06 14.61
CA ASN A 241 18.66 -4.50 14.05
C ASN A 241 17.71 -5.62 13.61
N GLU A 242 16.43 -5.29 13.57
CA GLU A 242 15.39 -6.16 13.03
C GLU A 242 14.62 -5.39 11.94
N ILE A 243 14.31 -6.04 10.82
CA ILE A 243 13.33 -5.55 9.85
C ILE A 243 12.01 -6.25 10.15
N TRP A 244 10.95 -5.47 10.34
CA TRP A 244 9.61 -5.94 10.67
C TRP A 244 8.72 -5.71 9.46
N PHE A 245 7.93 -6.73 9.10
CA PHE A 245 7.00 -6.72 7.99
C PHE A 245 5.59 -7.01 8.47
N THR A 246 4.60 -6.48 7.76
CA THR A 246 3.22 -6.96 7.84
C THR A 246 3.11 -8.44 7.44
N GLN A 247 2.36 -9.21 8.20
CA GLN A 247 2.03 -10.61 7.90
C GLN A 247 1.14 -10.74 6.67
N ALA A 248 1.36 -11.79 5.87
CA ALA A 248 0.38 -12.26 4.90
C ALA A 248 -0.88 -12.71 5.65
N GLY A 249 -2.00 -12.05 5.36
CA GLY A 249 -3.24 -12.19 6.13
C GLY A 249 -4.08 -13.43 5.80
N PRO A 250 -5.11 -13.72 6.61
CA PRO A 250 -5.39 -13.10 7.91
C PRO A 250 -4.48 -13.62 9.04
N ALA A 251 -4.04 -12.72 9.91
CA ALA A 251 -3.09 -12.96 11.00
C ALA A 251 -3.78 -13.33 12.32
N ALA A 252 -3.33 -14.42 12.95
CA ALA A 252 -3.90 -14.92 14.21
C ALA A 252 -3.43 -14.15 15.46
N THR A 253 -2.16 -13.70 15.53
CA THR A 253 -1.57 -13.15 16.76
C THR A 253 -0.94 -11.76 16.61
N GLY A 254 -1.01 -11.13 15.43
CA GLY A 254 -0.46 -9.77 15.19
C GLY A 254 1.05 -9.66 15.36
N THR A 255 1.77 -10.79 15.31
CA THR A 255 3.22 -10.80 15.48
C THR A 255 3.89 -10.50 14.14
N PRO A 256 4.63 -9.39 13.97
CA PRO A 256 5.27 -9.08 12.69
C PRO A 256 6.15 -10.22 12.19
N VAL A 257 6.22 -10.41 10.87
CA VAL A 257 7.27 -11.25 10.27
C VAL A 257 8.57 -10.46 10.37
N LYS A 258 9.66 -11.11 10.80
CA LYS A 258 10.90 -10.40 11.13
C LYS A 258 12.10 -11.05 10.47
N PHE A 259 13.04 -10.22 10.04
CA PHE A 259 14.43 -10.61 9.87
C PHE A 259 15.23 -9.96 11.00
N THR A 260 16.04 -10.72 11.74
CA THR A 260 16.69 -10.26 12.98
C THR A 260 18.21 -10.37 12.91
N GLY A 261 18.92 -9.69 13.81
CA GLY A 261 20.38 -9.82 13.94
C GLY A 261 21.18 -9.06 12.89
N LEU A 262 20.57 -8.05 12.24
CA LEU A 262 21.21 -7.33 11.14
C LEU A 262 22.25 -6.32 11.64
N ALA A 263 23.44 -6.37 11.05
CA ALA A 263 24.45 -5.34 11.16
C ALA A 263 24.19 -4.22 10.15
N SER A 264 24.62 -3.00 10.49
CA SER A 264 24.54 -1.84 9.62
C SER A 264 25.76 -0.94 9.80
N ASN A 265 26.07 -0.17 8.77
CA ASN A 265 26.98 0.97 8.85
C ASN A 265 26.28 2.24 9.41
N GLY A 266 25.02 2.13 9.84
CA GLY A 266 24.19 3.21 10.34
C GLY A 266 23.12 3.70 9.36
N SER A 267 23.21 3.33 8.08
CA SER A 267 22.33 3.84 7.03
C SER A 267 21.78 2.82 6.05
N VAL A 268 22.32 1.59 5.99
CA VAL A 268 21.83 0.55 5.08
C VAL A 268 21.58 -0.76 5.82
N LEU A 269 20.46 -1.40 5.52
CA LEU A 269 20.11 -2.75 5.95
C LEU A 269 19.70 -3.58 4.73
N THR A 270 20.20 -4.81 4.64
CA THR A 270 19.87 -5.72 3.54
C THR A 270 19.54 -7.09 4.12
N ALA A 271 18.45 -7.70 3.67
CA ALA A 271 18.02 -9.02 4.11
C ALA A 271 17.25 -9.75 2.99
N PRO A 272 17.31 -11.09 2.91
CA PRO A 272 16.36 -11.84 2.08
C PRO A 272 14.94 -11.63 2.61
N LEU A 273 13.97 -11.52 1.70
CA LEU A 273 12.56 -11.39 2.06
C LEU A 273 12.08 -12.68 2.75
N PRO A 274 11.65 -12.63 4.02
CA PRO A 274 11.14 -13.81 4.70
C PRO A 274 9.84 -14.35 4.07
N SER A 275 9.57 -15.65 4.21
CA SER A 275 8.27 -16.20 3.86
C SER A 275 7.15 -15.68 4.77
N GLY A 276 5.93 -15.57 4.24
CA GLY A 276 4.77 -15.14 5.03
C GLY A 276 4.64 -13.62 5.20
N VAL A 277 5.47 -12.84 4.51
CA VAL A 277 5.29 -11.39 4.38
C VAL A 277 4.12 -11.09 3.44
N GLY A 278 3.28 -10.15 3.83
CA GLY A 278 2.18 -9.64 3.02
C GLY A 278 2.28 -8.13 2.81
N PRO A 279 1.31 -7.54 2.08
CA PRO A 279 1.21 -6.13 1.84
C PRO A 279 0.88 -5.40 3.14
N GLY A 280 1.53 -4.27 3.36
CA GLY A 280 1.35 -3.42 4.52
C GLY A 280 2.55 -2.51 4.72
N ASP A 281 3.14 -2.56 5.92
CA ASP A 281 4.28 -1.74 6.32
C ASP A 281 5.58 -2.55 6.46
N VAL A 282 6.69 -1.84 6.22
CA VAL A 282 8.02 -2.22 6.68
C VAL A 282 8.54 -1.21 7.68
N LEU A 283 9.04 -1.72 8.81
CA LEU A 283 9.67 -0.91 9.86
C LEU A 283 11.04 -1.50 10.24
N VAL A 284 11.92 -0.66 10.78
CA VAL A 284 13.17 -1.09 11.40
C VAL A 284 13.08 -0.90 12.91
N LYS A 285 13.31 -1.99 13.64
CA LYS A 285 13.60 -1.92 15.06
C LYS A 285 15.11 -1.83 15.28
N LYS A 286 15.54 -0.74 15.89
CA LYS A 286 16.95 -0.45 16.17
C LYS A 286 17.49 -1.39 17.26
N GLY A 287 18.64 -2.02 16.97
CA GLY A 287 19.31 -2.90 17.92
C GLY A 287 19.69 -2.18 19.22
N GLY A 288 19.41 -2.82 20.36
CA GLY A 288 19.77 -2.31 21.69
C GLY A 288 18.95 -1.11 22.19
N LEU A 289 18.04 -0.55 21.39
CA LEU A 289 17.18 0.56 21.81
C LEU A 289 15.81 0.03 22.25
N THR A 290 15.46 0.27 23.50
CA THR A 290 14.14 -0.04 24.07
C THR A 290 13.29 1.22 24.20
N GLY A 291 11.98 1.03 24.37
CA GLY A 291 11.03 2.13 24.54
C GLY A 291 10.49 2.67 23.20
N PRO A 292 9.81 3.82 23.21
CA PRO A 292 9.02 4.29 22.06
C PRO A 292 9.87 4.53 20.80
N LYS A 293 11.03 5.20 20.96
CA LYS A 293 11.96 5.57 19.89
C LYS A 293 12.71 4.41 19.21
N GLY A 294 12.45 3.16 19.59
CA GLY A 294 13.17 2.00 19.04
C GLY A 294 12.69 1.53 17.66
N LEU A 295 11.57 2.06 17.14
CA LEU A 295 10.96 1.70 15.85
C LEU A 295 11.03 2.88 14.89
N SER A 296 11.28 2.63 13.60
CA SER A 296 11.31 3.68 12.57
C SER A 296 9.92 4.11 12.14
N ASN A 297 9.84 5.19 11.36
CA ASN A 297 8.70 5.40 10.48
C ASN A 297 8.42 4.14 9.62
N ALA A 298 7.18 4.02 9.15
CA ALA A 298 6.77 2.97 8.24
C ALA A 298 6.95 3.40 6.78
N LEU A 299 7.46 2.48 5.95
CA LEU A 299 7.35 2.57 4.49
C LEU A 299 6.34 1.54 4.01
N ALA A 300 5.52 1.94 3.03
CA ALA A 300 4.58 1.04 2.39
C ALA A 300 5.33 -0.06 1.64
N PHE A 301 4.85 -1.28 1.77
CA PHE A 301 5.45 -2.44 1.16
C PHE A 301 4.40 -3.40 0.66
N ASP A 302 4.45 -3.69 -0.63
CA ASP A 302 3.70 -4.78 -1.24
C ASP A 302 4.68 -5.78 -1.86
N PRO A 303 4.89 -6.95 -1.22
CA PRO A 303 5.79 -7.98 -1.78
C PRO A 303 5.26 -8.57 -3.09
N TRP A 304 4.00 -8.30 -3.43
CA TRP A 304 3.31 -8.75 -4.65
C TRP A 304 3.08 -7.60 -5.63
N SER A 305 3.48 -6.37 -5.30
CA SER A 305 3.44 -5.28 -6.27
C SER A 305 4.39 -5.60 -7.40
N CYS A 306 3.83 -5.61 -8.60
CA CYS A 306 4.62 -5.75 -9.80
C CYS A 306 5.41 -4.46 -10.01
N ALA A 307 6.69 -4.61 -10.32
CA ALA A 307 7.51 -3.49 -10.79
C ALA A 307 6.79 -2.81 -11.97
N ALA A 308 6.84 -1.48 -12.00
CA ALA A 308 6.22 -0.70 -13.06
C ALA A 308 6.70 -1.16 -14.44
N VAL A 309 5.79 -1.20 -15.41
CA VAL A 309 6.10 -1.56 -16.79
C VAL A 309 6.94 -0.45 -17.42
N SER A 310 8.14 -0.80 -17.89
CA SER A 310 9.06 0.14 -18.54
C SER A 310 8.81 0.14 -20.05
N THR A 311 8.54 1.30 -20.63
CA THR A 311 8.61 1.49 -22.08
C THR A 311 10.07 1.66 -22.49
N TYR A 312 10.46 1.08 -23.62
CA TYR A 312 11.79 1.23 -24.18
C TYR A 312 11.74 1.07 -25.71
N CYS A 313 12.80 1.49 -26.41
CA CYS A 313 12.89 1.43 -27.87
C CYS A 313 11.85 2.32 -28.58
N THR A 314 12.22 2.87 -29.73
CA THR A 314 11.36 3.81 -30.46
C THR A 314 10.40 3.06 -31.38
N ALA A 315 9.12 3.43 -31.34
CA ALA A 315 8.13 2.92 -32.29
C ALA A 315 8.42 3.42 -33.71
N GLY A 316 8.24 2.55 -34.72
CA GLY A 316 8.30 3.00 -36.10
C GLY A 316 7.04 3.73 -36.52
N GLN A 317 7.20 4.73 -37.37
CA GLN A 317 6.09 5.42 -38.01
C GLN A 317 5.59 4.62 -39.22
N SER A 318 4.28 4.39 -39.30
CA SER A 318 3.65 3.73 -40.45
C SER A 318 3.71 4.59 -41.71
N SER A 319 3.48 3.99 -42.87
CA SER A 319 3.41 4.70 -44.16
C SER A 319 2.31 5.76 -44.21
N ASN A 320 1.27 5.62 -43.38
CA ASN A 320 0.20 6.61 -43.19
C ASN A 320 0.43 7.54 -41.98
N GLY A 321 1.62 7.52 -41.40
CA GLY A 321 2.04 8.47 -40.38
C GLY A 321 1.74 8.08 -38.93
N CYS A 322 1.19 6.89 -38.67
CA CYS A 322 0.81 6.46 -37.33
C CYS A 322 2.03 6.01 -36.50
N ILE A 323 2.10 6.45 -35.24
CA ILE A 323 3.17 6.04 -34.30
C ILE A 323 2.50 5.27 -33.16
N PRO A 324 2.51 3.93 -33.19
CA PRO A 324 1.80 3.13 -32.22
C PRO A 324 2.43 3.22 -30.83
N VAL A 325 1.59 3.36 -29.81
CA VAL A 325 1.99 3.39 -28.40
C VAL A 325 1.63 2.05 -27.79
N LEU A 326 2.64 1.33 -27.30
CA LEU A 326 2.46 0.09 -26.55
C LEU A 326 2.53 0.37 -25.05
N SER A 327 1.55 -0.14 -24.32
CA SER A 327 1.42 -0.02 -22.87
C SER A 327 0.85 -1.31 -22.28
N ALA A 328 0.75 -1.38 -20.95
CA ALA A 328 0.07 -2.47 -20.28
C ALA A 328 -0.75 -1.95 -19.09
N GLN A 329 -1.76 -2.73 -18.70
CA GLN A 329 -2.63 -2.46 -17.55
C GLN A 329 -2.76 -3.72 -16.68
N GLY A 330 -2.93 -3.52 -15.38
CA GLY A 330 -2.95 -4.59 -14.39
C GLY A 330 -1.55 -5.07 -13.99
N SER A 331 -1.47 -6.24 -13.36
CA SER A 331 -0.23 -6.78 -12.79
C SER A 331 0.08 -8.16 -13.37
N PRO A 332 1.29 -8.42 -13.90
CA PRO A 332 1.71 -9.76 -14.34
C PRO A 332 1.97 -10.71 -13.15
N ASN A 333 0.94 -10.97 -12.35
CA ASN A 333 0.99 -11.80 -11.15
C ASN A 333 1.01 -13.30 -11.50
N VAL A 334 1.90 -14.08 -10.86
CA VAL A 334 2.04 -15.52 -11.16
C VAL A 334 0.90 -16.38 -10.64
N ALA A 335 0.25 -15.97 -9.54
CA ALA A 335 -0.92 -16.64 -8.98
C ALA A 335 -2.22 -16.32 -9.76
N ALA A 336 -2.26 -15.21 -10.49
CA ALA A 336 -3.38 -14.86 -11.34
C ALA A 336 -3.36 -15.62 -12.68
N SER A 337 -4.54 -16.05 -13.14
CA SER A 337 -4.72 -16.66 -14.47
C SER A 337 -5.13 -15.64 -15.55
N SER A 338 -5.46 -14.40 -15.19
CA SER A 338 -5.86 -13.30 -16.07
C SER A 338 -5.56 -11.94 -15.40
N GLY A 339 -5.81 -10.83 -16.10
CA GLY A 339 -5.75 -9.49 -15.49
C GLY A 339 -4.45 -8.72 -15.71
N PHE A 340 -3.61 -9.15 -16.66
CA PHE A 340 -2.51 -8.33 -17.19
C PHE A 340 -2.64 -8.17 -18.70
N THR A 341 -3.00 -6.96 -19.11
CA THR A 341 -3.42 -6.68 -20.49
C THR A 341 -2.42 -5.78 -21.19
N LEU A 342 -1.84 -6.24 -22.29
CA LEU A 342 -1.05 -5.43 -23.22
C LEU A 342 -2.01 -4.67 -24.13
N GLN A 343 -1.76 -3.39 -24.34
CA GLN A 343 -2.59 -2.51 -25.16
C GLN A 343 -1.74 -1.69 -26.10
N ALA A 344 -2.11 -1.69 -27.38
CA ALA A 344 -1.53 -0.83 -28.38
C ALA A 344 -2.59 0.12 -28.94
N THR A 345 -2.28 1.41 -28.97
CA THR A 345 -3.13 2.47 -29.53
C THR A 345 -2.38 3.26 -30.59
N ASN A 346 -3.08 4.12 -31.33
CA ASN A 346 -2.51 4.90 -32.43
C ASN A 346 -1.86 3.99 -33.51
N VAL A 347 -2.39 2.77 -33.65
CA VAL A 347 -2.02 1.83 -34.72
C VAL A 347 -2.85 2.21 -35.94
N GLU A 348 -2.34 1.91 -37.14
CA GLU A 348 -3.13 2.11 -38.35
C GLU A 348 -4.38 1.21 -38.36
N GLY A 349 -5.52 1.81 -38.64
CA GLY A 349 -6.81 1.12 -38.70
C GLY A 349 -6.95 0.21 -39.93
N ASN A 350 -7.83 -0.78 -39.79
CA ASN A 350 -8.11 -1.84 -40.74
C ASN A 350 -6.85 -2.61 -41.18
N ARG A 351 -6.04 -3.00 -40.20
CA ARG A 351 -4.81 -3.81 -40.38
C ARG A 351 -4.88 -5.07 -39.54
N SER A 352 -4.04 -6.04 -39.91
CA SER A 352 -3.78 -7.22 -39.08
C SER A 352 -2.54 -6.96 -38.23
N ALA A 353 -2.64 -7.28 -36.95
CA ALA A 353 -1.57 -7.12 -35.96
C ALA A 353 -1.48 -8.34 -35.04
N LEU A 354 -0.36 -8.51 -34.37
CA LEU A 354 -0.20 -9.48 -33.30
C LEU A 354 0.80 -8.95 -32.27
N PHE A 355 0.60 -9.35 -31.02
CA PHE A 355 1.62 -9.17 -30.00
C PHE A 355 2.63 -10.30 -30.10
N PHE A 356 3.89 -9.99 -29.80
CA PHE A 356 4.90 -11.00 -29.56
C PHE A 356 5.77 -10.57 -28.40
N TYR A 357 6.38 -11.54 -27.74
CA TYR A 357 7.22 -11.29 -26.58
C TYR A 357 8.39 -12.27 -26.51
N GLY A 358 9.35 -11.95 -25.65
CA GLY A 358 10.51 -12.76 -25.31
C GLY A 358 10.86 -12.61 -23.83
N ASN A 359 11.79 -13.42 -23.34
CA ASN A 359 12.31 -13.35 -21.96
C ASN A 359 13.85 -13.39 -21.91
N SER A 360 14.51 -13.10 -23.04
CA SER A 360 15.98 -13.11 -23.18
C SER A 360 16.60 -11.72 -23.20
N GLY A 361 15.81 -10.68 -22.90
CA GLY A 361 16.27 -9.31 -22.80
C GLY A 361 15.83 -8.39 -23.94
N ARG A 362 16.35 -7.17 -23.89
CA ARG A 362 16.09 -6.10 -24.88
C ARG A 362 17.02 -6.25 -26.09
N ALA A 363 16.54 -5.82 -27.24
CA ALA A 363 17.28 -5.65 -28.48
C ALA A 363 16.98 -4.27 -29.09
N ALA A 364 17.68 -3.92 -30.17
CA ALA A 364 17.42 -2.69 -30.94
C ALA A 364 17.92 -2.87 -32.39
N SER A 365 17.53 -3.97 -33.03
CA SER A 365 17.97 -4.27 -34.39
C SER A 365 17.02 -3.64 -35.42
N PRO A 366 17.48 -2.98 -36.49
CA PRO A 366 16.60 -2.46 -37.53
C PRO A 366 15.68 -3.56 -38.08
N TRP A 367 14.38 -3.28 -38.22
CA TRP A 367 13.42 -4.31 -38.67
C TRP A 367 13.71 -4.79 -40.10
N ALA A 368 14.08 -3.86 -40.97
CA ALA A 368 14.55 -4.11 -42.33
C ALA A 368 15.40 -2.91 -42.81
N PRO A 369 16.25 -3.07 -43.83
CA PRO A 369 16.88 -1.94 -44.49
C PRO A 369 15.83 -0.89 -44.90
N GLY A 370 16.02 0.35 -44.46
CA GLY A 370 15.11 1.47 -44.73
C GLY A 370 13.83 1.51 -43.89
N SER A 371 13.63 0.61 -42.92
CA SER A 371 12.48 0.67 -42.01
C SER A 371 12.67 1.75 -40.94
N THR A 372 11.57 2.41 -40.57
CA THR A 372 11.49 3.34 -39.43
C THR A 372 11.39 2.61 -38.08
N SER A 373 11.14 1.29 -38.09
CA SER A 373 10.94 0.48 -36.89
C SER A 373 12.15 -0.39 -36.55
N SER A 374 12.32 -0.69 -35.26
CA SER A 374 13.34 -1.60 -34.75
C SER A 374 12.69 -2.81 -34.06
N LEU A 375 13.30 -3.98 -34.19
CA LEU A 375 12.99 -5.16 -33.39
C LEU A 375 13.62 -4.99 -32.00
N CYS A 376 12.76 -4.77 -31.01
CA CYS A 376 13.15 -4.37 -29.66
C CYS A 376 13.24 -5.56 -28.69
N VAL A 377 12.67 -6.70 -29.05
CA VAL A 377 12.70 -7.93 -28.26
C VAL A 377 13.87 -8.80 -28.72
N GLN A 378 14.62 -9.39 -27.79
CA GLN A 378 15.64 -10.40 -28.11
C GLN A 378 15.01 -11.78 -28.31
N ALA A 379 15.46 -12.51 -29.35
CA ALA A 379 15.00 -13.89 -29.60
C ALA A 379 15.38 -14.84 -28.44
N PRO A 380 14.61 -15.91 -28.17
CA PRO A 380 13.49 -16.45 -28.94
C PRO A 380 12.17 -15.67 -28.76
N PHE A 381 11.31 -15.73 -29.79
CA PHE A 381 10.03 -15.03 -29.81
C PHE A 381 8.86 -15.98 -29.60
N GLN A 382 7.98 -15.64 -28.66
CA GLN A 382 6.63 -16.18 -28.59
C GLN A 382 5.67 -15.24 -29.30
N ARG A 383 4.92 -15.77 -30.27
CA ARG A 383 3.87 -15.03 -30.98
C ARG A 383 2.50 -15.40 -30.43
N THR A 384 1.62 -14.41 -30.39
CA THR A 384 0.22 -14.59 -30.03
C THR A 384 -0.63 -14.72 -31.30
N LEU A 385 -1.94 -14.87 -31.14
CA LEU A 385 -2.87 -14.87 -32.28
C LEU A 385 -2.89 -13.50 -32.97
N ALA A 386 -3.09 -13.55 -34.29
CA ALA A 386 -3.33 -12.35 -35.08
C ALA A 386 -4.73 -11.80 -34.78
N GLN A 387 -4.83 -10.47 -34.75
CA GLN A 387 -6.05 -9.73 -34.49
C GLN A 387 -6.20 -8.57 -35.50
N SER A 388 -7.42 -8.07 -35.64
CA SER A 388 -7.69 -6.84 -36.38
C SER A 388 -7.39 -5.63 -35.49
N THR A 389 -6.85 -4.57 -36.08
CA THR A 389 -6.67 -3.29 -35.39
C THR A 389 -7.99 -2.51 -35.26
N GLY A 390 -9.08 -2.94 -35.88
CA GLY A 390 -10.31 -2.13 -35.95
C GLY A 390 -10.05 -0.79 -36.64
N GLY A 391 -10.87 0.24 -36.38
CA GLY A 391 -10.64 1.57 -36.95
C GLY A 391 -10.80 1.66 -38.47
N ASN A 392 -10.44 2.82 -39.03
CA ASN A 392 -10.58 3.14 -40.45
C ASN A 392 -9.25 2.96 -41.18
N ALA A 393 -9.30 2.49 -42.43
CA ALA A 393 -8.11 2.36 -43.24
C ALA A 393 -7.39 3.72 -43.43
N ALA A 394 -6.06 3.72 -43.30
CA ALA A 394 -5.21 4.92 -43.38
C ALA A 394 -5.45 5.98 -42.28
N SER A 395 -6.20 5.64 -41.23
CA SER A 395 -6.35 6.47 -40.02
C SER A 395 -5.57 5.85 -38.85
N CYS A 396 -5.17 6.68 -37.89
CA CYS A 396 -4.46 6.24 -36.67
C CYS A 396 -5.43 5.99 -35.50
N ASP A 397 -6.59 5.42 -35.81
CA ASP A 397 -7.66 5.08 -34.87
C ASP A 397 -7.74 3.57 -34.57
N GLY A 398 -6.74 2.80 -35.03
CA GLY A 398 -6.61 1.39 -34.75
C GLY A 398 -6.05 1.13 -33.35
N ALA A 399 -6.52 0.05 -32.73
CA ALA A 399 -6.07 -0.43 -31.43
C ALA A 399 -6.06 -1.96 -31.35
N CYS A 400 -5.21 -2.50 -30.49
CA CYS A 400 -5.13 -3.93 -30.20
C CYS A 400 -5.01 -4.14 -28.69
N SER A 401 -5.57 -5.24 -28.20
CA SER A 401 -5.53 -5.59 -26.79
C SER A 401 -5.33 -7.09 -26.62
N LEU A 402 -4.59 -7.49 -25.59
CA LEU A 402 -4.36 -8.87 -25.23
C LEU A 402 -4.22 -8.98 -23.72
N ASP A 403 -5.13 -9.71 -23.06
CA ASP A 403 -4.85 -10.23 -21.72
C ASP A 403 -3.76 -11.31 -21.85
N TRP A 404 -2.53 -10.88 -21.65
CA TRP A 404 -1.34 -11.71 -21.79
C TRP A 404 -1.33 -12.81 -20.74
N ARG A 405 -1.86 -12.54 -19.54
CA ARG A 405 -1.90 -13.54 -18.48
C ARG A 405 -2.92 -14.64 -18.79
N ALA A 406 -4.10 -14.29 -19.26
CA ALA A 406 -5.10 -15.24 -19.75
C ALA A 406 -4.58 -16.03 -20.94
N TRP A 407 -3.92 -15.37 -21.89
CA TRP A 407 -3.31 -16.04 -23.03
C TRP A 407 -2.22 -17.02 -22.60
N LEU A 408 -1.30 -16.61 -21.72
CA LEU A 408 -0.22 -17.47 -21.23
C LEU A 408 -0.79 -18.68 -20.45
N ALA A 409 -1.82 -18.48 -19.62
CA ALA A 409 -2.48 -19.58 -18.90
C ALA A 409 -3.15 -20.59 -19.85
N ALA A 410 -3.72 -20.12 -20.96
CA ALA A 410 -4.34 -20.97 -21.98
C ALA A 410 -3.32 -21.66 -22.93
N ASN A 411 -2.04 -21.29 -22.89
CA ASN A 411 -1.00 -21.81 -23.77
C ASN A 411 0.20 -22.38 -22.96
N PRO A 412 0.07 -23.59 -22.38
CA PRO A 412 1.07 -24.15 -21.46
C PRO A 412 2.47 -24.35 -22.05
N THR A 413 2.61 -24.45 -23.37
CA THR A 413 3.89 -24.62 -24.07
C THR A 413 4.54 -23.30 -24.47
N ALA A 414 3.91 -22.16 -24.19
CA ALA A 414 4.43 -20.85 -24.53
C ALA A 414 5.69 -20.49 -23.73
N LEU A 415 6.57 -19.68 -24.31
CA LEU A 415 7.77 -19.19 -23.65
C LEU A 415 7.43 -18.52 -22.31
N GLY A 416 8.14 -18.91 -21.24
CA GLY A 416 7.92 -18.38 -19.90
C GLY A 416 6.84 -19.10 -19.08
N ASN A 417 6.32 -20.25 -19.55
CA ASN A 417 5.52 -21.17 -18.74
C ASN A 417 6.34 -22.36 -18.22
N PRO A 418 6.14 -22.81 -16.96
CA PRO A 418 5.29 -22.18 -15.95
C PRO A 418 5.84 -20.81 -15.55
N LEU A 419 4.94 -19.86 -15.32
CA LEU A 419 5.32 -18.49 -14.97
C LEU A 419 5.93 -18.48 -13.57
N THR A 420 7.17 -18.00 -13.45
CA THR A 420 7.88 -17.85 -12.18
C THR A 420 8.07 -16.38 -11.85
N ALA A 421 7.85 -16.03 -10.57
CA ALA A 421 8.07 -14.67 -10.08
C ALA A 421 9.53 -14.24 -10.32
N GLY A 422 9.72 -12.98 -10.68
CA GLY A 422 11.02 -12.41 -11.07
C GLY A 422 11.38 -12.62 -12.55
N THR A 423 10.61 -13.39 -13.33
CA THR A 423 10.86 -13.52 -14.77
C THR A 423 10.58 -12.21 -15.48
N VAL A 424 11.57 -11.70 -16.22
CA VAL A 424 11.47 -10.47 -17.00
C VAL A 424 11.05 -10.81 -18.43
N PHE A 425 10.06 -10.08 -18.94
CA PHE A 425 9.55 -10.22 -20.30
C PHE A 425 9.66 -8.91 -21.06
N GLN A 426 9.90 -9.02 -22.35
CA GLN A 426 9.90 -7.93 -23.30
C GLN A 426 8.82 -8.19 -24.36
N ALA A 427 7.88 -7.27 -24.54
CA ALA A 427 6.80 -7.39 -25.52
C ALA A 427 6.81 -6.25 -26.54
N GLN A 428 6.31 -6.55 -27.73
CA GLN A 428 6.21 -5.61 -28.84
C GLN A 428 4.99 -5.96 -29.72
N LEU A 429 4.40 -4.96 -30.37
CA LEU A 429 3.36 -5.18 -31.39
C LEU A 429 4.01 -5.24 -32.77
N TRP A 430 3.63 -6.24 -33.55
CA TRP A 430 3.83 -6.29 -35.00
C TRP A 430 2.50 -5.98 -35.70
N TYR A 431 2.53 -5.22 -36.79
CA TYR A 431 1.34 -4.95 -37.60
C TYR A 431 1.65 -4.81 -39.09
N ARG A 432 0.62 -5.01 -39.91
CA ARG A 432 0.70 -4.90 -41.37
C ARG A 432 0.73 -3.43 -41.79
N ASP A 433 1.64 -3.13 -42.70
CA ASP A 433 1.79 -1.83 -43.35
C ASP A 433 2.29 -2.07 -44.78
N PRO A 434 1.38 -2.15 -45.78
CA PRO A 434 1.72 -2.63 -47.12
C PRO A 434 2.86 -1.86 -47.82
N ALA A 435 3.00 -0.57 -47.54
CA ALA A 435 4.00 0.29 -48.17
C ALA A 435 5.32 0.37 -47.39
N ALA A 436 5.37 -0.13 -46.15
CA ALA A 436 6.61 -0.20 -45.37
C ALA A 436 7.54 -1.31 -45.87
N PRO A 437 8.86 -1.22 -45.60
CA PRO A 437 9.77 -2.34 -45.76
C PRO A 437 9.25 -3.60 -45.06
N LYS A 438 9.40 -4.77 -45.71
CA LYS A 438 8.77 -6.05 -45.32
C LYS A 438 7.24 -6.02 -45.25
N SER A 439 6.56 -5.00 -45.81
CA SER A 439 5.10 -4.81 -45.74
C SER A 439 4.53 -4.78 -44.30
N THR A 440 5.37 -4.39 -43.34
CA THR A 440 5.08 -4.48 -41.90
C THR A 440 5.84 -3.44 -41.09
N ASN A 441 5.35 -3.12 -39.91
CA ASN A 441 6.02 -2.25 -38.95
C ASN A 441 5.90 -2.80 -37.52
N LEU A 442 6.72 -2.26 -36.62
CA LEU A 442 6.75 -2.60 -35.21
C LEU A 442 6.51 -1.37 -34.32
N SER A 443 5.86 -1.58 -33.17
CA SER A 443 5.74 -0.56 -32.11
C SER A 443 7.04 -0.34 -31.34
N GLY A 444 7.04 0.52 -30.33
CA GLY A 444 8.05 0.48 -29.27
C GLY A 444 7.93 -0.81 -28.45
N GLY A 445 8.91 -1.08 -27.60
CA GLY A 445 8.92 -2.21 -26.68
C GLY A 445 8.41 -1.83 -25.29
N ILE A 446 7.88 -2.81 -24.56
CA ILE A 446 7.65 -2.71 -23.12
C ILE A 446 8.32 -3.87 -22.40
N GLU A 447 8.81 -3.62 -21.20
CA GLU A 447 9.41 -4.59 -20.31
C GLU A 447 8.64 -4.66 -19.00
N PHE A 448 8.34 -5.87 -18.55
CA PHE A 448 7.64 -6.11 -17.30
C PHE A 448 8.20 -7.35 -16.60
N THR A 449 8.09 -7.39 -15.28
CA THR A 449 8.58 -8.50 -14.46
C THR A 449 7.40 -9.19 -13.80
N ALA A 450 7.33 -10.51 -13.89
CA ALA A 450 6.28 -11.28 -13.23
C ALA A 450 6.39 -11.14 -11.71
N CYS A 451 5.34 -10.68 -11.03
CA CYS A 451 5.31 -10.59 -9.57
C CYS A 451 4.72 -11.86 -8.93
N PRO A 452 5.05 -12.14 -7.65
CA PRO A 452 4.54 -13.31 -6.94
C PRO A 452 3.02 -13.33 -6.78
#